data_AF-A0AAE6CZL8-F1
#
_entry.id   AF-A0AAE6CZL8-F1
#
_cell.length_a   1.000
_cell.length_b   1.000
_cell.length_c   1.000
_cell.angle_alpha   90.00
_cell.angle_beta   90.00
_cell.angle_gamma   90.00
#
_symmetry.space_group_name_H-M   'P 1'
#
loop_
_entity.id
_entity.type
_entity.pdbx_description
1 polymer ?
#
loop_
_entity_poly.entity_id
_entity_poly.type
_entity_poly.pdbx_seq_one_letter_code
_entity_poly.pdbx_strand_id
1 'polypeptide(L)' 'MEFLELLLILIAIILMIVKPEKEKLAFSILIVSWGIMVFDYLGRKSGAILGLMNL' A
#
# COMPACT_ATOMS: atom_id res chain seq x y z
N MET A 1 2.70 9.34 -0.75
CA MET A 1 2.42 7.90 -0.92
C MET A 1 1.95 7.28 0.41
N GLU A 2 2.55 7.66 1.55
CA GLU A 2 2.25 7.09 2.88
C GLU A 2 0.84 7.41 3.42
N PHE A 3 0.30 8.61 3.17
CA PHE A 3 -1.06 8.98 3.62
C PHE A 3 -2.18 8.17 2.94
N LEU A 4 -2.02 7.85 1.65
CA LEU A 4 -3.01 7.08 0.89
C LEU A 4 -3.09 5.64 1.38
N GLU A 5 -1.94 5.02 1.69
CA GLU A 5 -1.91 3.68 2.28
C GLU A 5 -2.58 3.63 3.65
N LEU A 6 -2.29 4.62 4.51
CA LEU A 6 -2.93 4.71 5.82
C LEU A 6 -4.46 4.82 5.69
N LEU A 7 -4.94 5.60 4.71
CA LEU A 7 -6.37 5.70 4.42
C LEU A 7 -6.95 4.38 3.92
N LEU A 8 -6.27 3.67 3.02
CA LEU A 8 -6.71 2.38 2.49
C LEU A 8 -6.77 1.30 3.59
N ILE A 9 -5.75 1.25 4.46
CA ILE A 9 -5.73 0.34 5.60
C ILE A 9 -6.86 0.68 6.58
N LEU A 10 -7.08 1.96 6.87
CA LEU A 10 -8.20 2.39 7.73
C LEU A 10 -9.55 1.97 7.15
N ILE A 11 -9.76 2.16 5.85
CA ILE A 11 -10.97 1.71 5.16
C ILE A 11 -11.10 0.19 5.27
N ALA A 12 -10.03 -0.58 5.04
CA ALA A 12 -10.07 -2.04 5.16
C ALA A 12 -10.45 -2.51 6.58
N ILE A 13 -9.87 -1.88 7.62
CA ILE A 13 -10.19 -2.20 9.02
C ILE A 13 -11.64 -1.86 9.34
N ILE A 14 -12.12 -0.68 8.97
CA ILE A 14 -13.52 -0.28 9.16
C ILE A 14 -14.44 -1.28 8.45
N LEU A 15 -14.08 -1.71 7.25
CA LEU A 15 -14.87 -2.65 6.46
C LEU A 15 -14.92 -4.04 7.10
N MET A 16 -13.82 -4.52 7.68
CA MET A 16 -13.80 -5.78 8.45
C MET A 16 -14.68 -5.72 9.71
N ILE A 17 -14.71 -4.56 10.40
CA ILE A 17 -15.49 -4.40 11.64
C ILE A 17 -16.99 -4.21 11.34
N VAL A 18 -17.32 -3.32 10.40
CA VAL A 18 -18.70 -2.89 10.15
C VAL A 18 -19.43 -3.83 9.19
N LYS A 19 -18.71 -4.42 8.22
CA LYS A 19 -19.27 -5.27 7.17
C LYS A 19 -18.44 -6.53 6.95
N PRO A 20 -18.42 -7.47 7.92
CA PRO A 20 -17.63 -8.70 7.82
C PRO A 20 -18.01 -9.54 6.58
N GLU A 21 -19.23 -9.42 6.07
CA GLU A 21 -19.66 -10.06 4.82
C GLU A 21 -18.87 -9.61 3.58
N LYS A 22 -18.18 -8.46 3.68
CA LYS A 22 -17.31 -7.92 2.64
C LYS A 22 -15.82 -8.20 2.86
N GLU A 23 -15.48 -9.26 3.60
CA GLU A 23 -14.09 -9.68 3.88
C GLU A 23 -13.20 -9.69 2.63
N LYS A 24 -13.66 -10.29 1.52
CA LYS A 24 -12.90 -10.34 0.26
C LYS A 24 -12.49 -8.96 -0.25
N LEU A 25 -13.36 -7.96 -0.09
CA LEU A 25 -13.08 -6.59 -0.51
C LEU A 25 -12.07 -5.95 0.44
N ALA A 26 -12.24 -6.11 1.76
CA ALA A 26 -11.26 -5.62 2.74
C ALA A 26 -9.87 -6.23 2.52
N PHE A 27 -9.82 -7.54 2.24
CA PHE A 27 -8.58 -8.26 1.96
C PHE A 27 -7.94 -7.79 0.65
N SER A 28 -8.75 -7.55 -0.39
CA SER A 28 -8.27 -7.00 -1.66
C SER A 28 -7.68 -5.60 -1.49
N ILE A 29 -8.29 -4.74 -0.66
CA ILE A 29 -7.74 -3.42 -0.33
C ILE A 29 -6.39 -3.56 0.38
N LEU A 30 -6.25 -4.50 1.32
CA LEU A 30 -4.97 -4.75 2.00
C LEU A 30 -3.88 -5.20 1.01
N ILE A 31 -4.18 -6.14 0.11
CA ILE A 31 -3.24 -6.61 -0.91
C ILE A 31 -2.78 -5.45 -1.80
N VAL A 32 -3.71 -4.61 -2.26
CA VAL A 32 -3.40 -3.45 -3.11
C VAL A 32 -2.53 -2.44 -2.35
N SER A 33 -2.85 -2.14 -1.09
CA SER A 33 -2.04 -1.24 -0.27
C SER A 33 -0.60 -1.75 -0.14
N TRP A 34 -0.43 -3.03 0.21
CA TRP A 34 0.89 -3.65 0.27
C TRP A 34 1.65 -3.60 -1.06
N GLY A 35 0.96 -3.84 -2.18
CA GLY A 35 1.58 -3.73 -3.51
C GLY A 35 2.11 -2.31 -3.78
N ILE A 36 1.35 -1.28 -3.41
CA ILE A 36 1.77 0.12 -3.52
C ILE A 36 2.99 0.39 -2.64
N MET A 37 3.01 -0.11 -1.39
CA MET A 37 4.16 0.05 -0.49
C MET A 37 5.44 -0.53 -1.07
N VAL A 38 5.36 -1.76 -1.58
CA VAL A 38 6.49 -2.45 -2.18
C VAL A 38 6.98 -1.71 -3.42
N PHE A 39 6.06 -1.26 -4.27
CA PHE A 39 6.41 -0.50 -5.46
C PHE A 39 7.09 0.83 -5.11
N ASP A 40 6.55 1.58 -4.15
CA ASP A 40 7.14 2.83 -3.67
C ASP A 40 8.52 2.64 -3.04
N TYR A 41 8.66 1.60 -2.21
CA TYR A 41 9.94 1.24 -1.60
C TYR A 41 11.00 0.91 -2.66
N LEU A 42 10.64 0.08 -3.65
CA LEU A 42 11.52 -0.27 -4.75
C LEU A 42 11.87 0.95 -5.61
N GLY A 43 10.90 1.83 -5.89
CA GLY A 43 11.11 3.06 -6.64
C GLY A 43 12.04 4.04 -5.94
N ARG A 44 11.87 4.26 -4.64
CA ARG A 44 12.80 5.10 -3.84
C ARG A 44 14.20 4.50 -3.80
N LYS A 45 14.30 3.19 -3.60
CA LYS A 45 15.59 2.48 -3.54
C LYS A 45 16.30 2.47 -4.89
N SER A 46 15.58 2.26 -5.98
CA SER A 46 16.16 2.30 -7.33
C SER A 46 16.60 3.71 -7.70
N GLY A 47 15.79 4.74 -7.41
CA GLY A 47 16.18 6.14 -7.61
C GLY A 47 17.44 6.52 -6.82
N ALA A 48 17.56 6.04 -5.57
CA ALA A 48 18.77 6.25 -4.78
C ALA A 48 20.01 5.57 -5.36
N ILE A 49 19.86 4.36 -5.92
CA ILE A 49 20.96 3.63 -6.58
C ILE A 49 21.36 4.32 -7.89
N LEU A 50 20.40 4.73 -8.71
CA LEU A 50 20.66 5.44 -9.97
C LEU A 50 21.37 6.78 -9.70
N GLY A 51 20.92 7.52 -8.69
CA GLY A 51 21.58 8.76 -8.25
C GLY A 51 23.02 8.54 -7.77
N LEU A 52 23.33 7.42 -7.12
CA LEU A 52 24.71 7.05 -6.75
C LEU A 52 25.56 6.68 -7.98
N MET A 53 24.95 6.16 -9.03
CA MET A 53 25.63 5.79 -10.27
C MET A 53 25.81 6.96 -11.24
N ASN A 54 25.34 8.17 -10.88
CA ASN A 54 25.39 9.39 -11.71
C ASN A 54 24.82 9.17 -13.13
N LEU A 55 23.72 8.41 -13.19
CA LEU A 55 22.86 8.14 -14.34
C LEU A 55 21.51 8.84 -14.13
#